data_AF-A0A178E9V2-F1
#
_entry.id   AF-A0A178E9V2-F1
#
_cell.length_a   1.000
_cell.length_b   1.000
_cell.length_c   1.000
_cell.angle_alpha   90.00
_cell.angle_beta   90.00
_cell.angle_gamma   90.00
#
_symmetry.space_group_name_H-M   'P 1'
#
loop_
_entity.id
_entity.type
_entity.pdbx_description
1 polymer ?
#
loop_
_entity_poly.entity_id
_entity_poly.type
_entity_poly.pdbx_seq_one_letter_code
_entity_poly.pdbx_strand_id
1 'polypeptide(L)'
;MEDILAAQFERVEKALGTLVDSIAAYNPSPQAALDLVAADDELSSGLDQLAKHQTNYARIQALRAEADALEEQLKSSVEKLATLRHELFQTPATTVSQASRAVPFDELLQYATHISKYTVPPTYRERVPEATEDKDSLKEDAGSSAAPTNGLNTPALAPEAAEAPPEEATPPGNDGEATNGPAAEITAEEEEWLKKLKDSQIAWYPWPSNDKIRAGNLYKLQYYREKHYNLDEFNIPAYEESERLKNMPGAEEQEQTQEQEPELPPIPAQVPPPTPLSVRPSRPKEAFTLFDDMEDD
;
A
#
# COMPACT_ATOMS: atom_id res chain seq x y z
N MET A 1 -22.66 23.07 34.68
CA MET A 1 -21.24 23.44 34.49
C MET A 1 -21.11 24.95 34.44
N GLU A 2 -21.95 25.63 33.65
CA GLU A 2 -22.03 27.09 33.63
C GLU A 2 -22.29 27.70 35.02
N ASP A 3 -23.21 27.13 35.81
CA ASP A 3 -23.48 27.60 37.19
C ASP A 3 -22.27 27.48 38.14
N ILE A 4 -21.42 26.47 37.93
CA ILE A 4 -20.23 26.23 38.76
C ILE A 4 -19.14 27.25 38.39
N LEU A 5 -18.93 27.50 37.10
CA LEU A 5 -18.02 28.54 36.62
C LEU A 5 -18.49 29.93 37.06
N ALA A 6 -19.78 30.22 36.96
CA ALA A 6 -20.35 31.48 37.45
C ALA A 6 -20.07 31.69 38.94
N ALA A 7 -20.25 30.65 39.77
CA ALA A 7 -19.92 30.70 41.18
C ALA A 7 -18.40 30.90 41.45
N GLN A 8 -17.53 30.29 40.64
CA GLN A 8 -16.07 30.48 40.73
C GLN A 8 -15.65 31.90 40.31
N PHE A 9 -16.22 32.44 39.23
CA PHE A 9 -16.00 33.83 38.83
C PHE A 9 -16.47 34.82 39.89
N GLU A 10 -17.66 34.60 40.48
CA GLU A 10 -18.14 35.41 41.60
C GLU A 10 -17.21 35.32 42.83
N ARG A 11 -16.60 34.15 43.07
CA ARG A 11 -15.65 33.96 44.18
C ARG A 11 -14.36 34.75 43.95
N VAL A 12 -13.81 34.70 42.73
CA VAL A 12 -12.65 35.51 42.34
C VAL A 12 -12.95 37.01 42.44
N GLU A 13 -14.13 37.45 41.98
CA GLU A 13 -14.55 38.85 42.08
C GLU A 13 -14.66 39.32 43.54
N LYS A 14 -15.24 38.49 44.42
CA LYS A 14 -15.33 38.77 45.86
C LYS A 14 -13.92 38.83 46.49
N ALA A 15 -13.02 37.90 46.16
CA ALA A 15 -11.64 37.89 46.68
C ALA A 15 -10.81 39.09 46.17
N LEU A 16 -11.01 39.51 44.91
CA LEU A 16 -10.42 40.74 44.37
C LEU A 16 -10.95 41.98 45.10
N GLY A 17 -12.26 42.06 45.32
CA GLY A 17 -12.88 43.15 46.08
C GLY A 17 -12.31 43.28 47.49
N THR A 18 -12.19 42.17 48.22
CA THR A 18 -11.63 42.18 49.59
C THR A 18 -10.14 42.55 49.61
N LEU A 19 -9.36 42.12 48.62
CA LEU A 19 -7.95 42.52 48.50
C LEU A 19 -7.84 44.03 48.25
N VAL A 20 -8.60 44.56 47.29
CA VAL A 20 -8.61 45.99 46.94
C VAL A 20 -9.03 46.83 48.13
N ASP A 21 -10.09 46.43 48.85
CA ASP A 21 -10.54 47.11 50.07
C ASP A 21 -9.47 47.11 51.16
N SER A 22 -8.72 46.01 51.32
CA SER A 22 -7.62 45.92 52.29
C SER A 22 -6.46 46.87 51.96
N ILE A 23 -6.14 47.02 50.67
CA ILE A 23 -5.11 47.93 50.17
C ILE A 23 -5.58 49.38 50.32
N ALA A 24 -6.84 49.68 49.96
CA ALA A 24 -7.43 51.01 50.08
C ALA A 24 -7.54 51.47 51.55
N ALA A 25 -7.78 50.53 52.47
CA ALA A 25 -7.79 50.78 53.91
C ALA A 25 -6.38 50.91 54.53
N TYR A 26 -5.32 50.86 53.71
CA TYR A 26 -3.90 50.87 54.15
C TYR A 26 -3.56 49.75 55.15
N ASN A 27 -4.30 48.64 55.12
CA ASN A 27 -4.08 47.46 55.95
C ASN A 27 -4.00 46.21 55.06
N PRO A 28 -2.87 46.01 54.34
CA PRO A 28 -2.74 44.91 53.41
C PRO A 28 -2.83 43.57 54.14
N SER A 29 -3.87 42.79 53.84
CA SER A 29 -4.07 41.48 54.45
C SER A 29 -3.45 40.39 53.57
N PRO A 30 -2.44 39.64 54.04
CA PRO A 30 -1.85 38.56 53.26
C PRO A 30 -2.84 37.41 53.03
N GLN A 31 -3.84 37.29 53.93
CA GLN A 31 -4.88 36.28 53.81
C GLN A 31 -5.81 36.52 52.60
N ALA A 32 -6.13 37.78 52.26
CA ALA A 32 -6.92 38.08 51.07
C ALA A 32 -6.17 37.73 49.77
N ALA A 33 -4.84 37.89 49.76
CA ALA A 33 -4.03 37.47 48.62
C ALA A 33 -4.02 35.95 48.45
N LEU A 34 -3.95 35.20 49.55
CA LEU A 34 -4.02 33.73 49.51
C LEU A 34 -5.41 33.22 49.06
N ASP A 35 -6.50 33.85 49.50
CA ASP A 35 -7.85 33.49 49.06
C ASP A 35 -8.08 33.79 47.57
N LEU A 36 -7.49 34.87 47.06
CA LEU A 36 -7.49 35.17 45.63
C LEU A 36 -6.78 34.10 44.81
N VAL A 37 -5.58 33.68 45.24
CA VAL A 37 -4.83 32.62 44.55
C VAL A 37 -5.62 31.31 44.57
N ALA A 38 -6.20 30.95 45.71
CA ALA A 38 -7.03 29.75 45.81
C ALA A 38 -8.27 29.82 44.89
N ALA A 39 -8.93 30.98 44.80
CA ALA A 39 -10.06 31.17 43.90
C ALA A 39 -9.66 31.10 42.41
N ASP A 40 -8.47 31.59 42.06
CA ASP A 40 -7.92 31.52 40.70
C ASP A 40 -7.54 30.08 40.30
N ASP A 41 -6.95 29.32 41.23
CA ASP A 41 -6.67 27.89 41.04
C ASP A 41 -7.96 27.08 40.82
N GLU A 42 -9.02 27.38 41.59
CA GLU A 42 -10.34 26.76 41.44
C GLU A 42 -10.97 27.08 40.08
N LEU A 43 -10.88 28.34 39.64
CA LEU A 43 -11.37 28.79 38.33
C LEU A 43 -10.60 28.11 37.18
N SER A 44 -9.28 28.03 37.29
CA SER A 44 -8.42 27.37 36.30
C SER A 44 -8.79 25.90 36.15
N SER A 45 -8.99 25.20 37.26
CA SER A 45 -9.49 23.81 37.26
C SER A 45 -10.89 23.69 36.63
N GLY A 46 -11.78 24.65 36.87
CA GLY A 46 -13.11 24.71 36.25
C GLY A 46 -13.05 24.87 34.73
N LEU A 47 -12.16 25.74 34.25
CA LEU A 47 -11.94 25.95 32.81
C LEU A 47 -11.34 24.71 32.12
N ASP A 48 -10.39 24.03 32.78
CA ASP A 48 -9.84 22.77 32.28
C ASP A 48 -10.92 21.69 32.14
N GLN A 49 -11.83 21.61 33.10
CA GLN A 49 -12.97 20.69 33.05
C GLN A 49 -13.94 21.04 31.92
N LEU A 50 -14.19 22.34 31.69
CA LEU A 50 -15.01 22.80 30.57
C LEU A 50 -14.37 22.43 29.23
N ALA A 51 -13.07 22.67 29.06
CA ALA A 51 -12.34 22.31 27.86
C ALA A 51 -12.45 20.81 27.59
N LYS A 52 -12.23 19.97 28.61
CA LYS A 52 -12.40 18.51 28.50
C LYS A 52 -13.82 18.11 28.12
N HIS A 53 -14.84 18.78 28.66
CA HIS A 53 -16.23 18.49 28.32
C HIS A 53 -16.53 18.89 26.87
N GLN A 54 -16.03 20.02 26.39
CA GLN A 54 -16.18 20.45 25.00
C GLN A 54 -15.50 19.46 24.04
N THR A 55 -14.28 19.00 24.34
CA THR A 55 -13.60 17.99 23.53
C THR A 55 -14.36 16.66 23.52
N ASN A 56 -14.88 16.23 24.66
CA ASN A 56 -15.69 15.00 24.76
C ASN A 56 -17.00 15.13 23.99
N TYR A 57 -17.65 16.30 24.06
CA TYR A 57 -18.88 16.57 23.35
C TYR A 57 -18.67 16.54 21.83
N ALA A 58 -17.62 17.20 21.33
CA ALA A 58 -17.24 17.15 19.92
C ALA A 58 -16.98 15.69 19.46
N ARG A 59 -16.30 14.90 20.28
CA ARG A 59 -16.08 13.47 20.01
C ARG A 59 -17.40 12.68 19.97
N ILE A 60 -18.33 12.93 20.89
CA ILE A 60 -19.64 12.28 20.88
C ILE A 60 -20.43 12.64 19.62
N GLN A 61 -20.37 13.90 19.17
CA GLN A 61 -21.01 14.31 17.92
C GLN A 61 -20.40 13.60 16.70
N ALA A 62 -19.06 13.50 16.64
CA ALA A 62 -18.39 12.75 15.57
C ALA A 62 -18.79 11.27 15.56
N LEU A 63 -18.80 10.61 16.73
CA LEU A 63 -19.21 9.22 16.86
C LEU A 63 -20.69 9.00 16.46
N ARG A 64 -21.57 9.97 16.73
CA ARG A 64 -22.96 9.91 16.27
C ARG A 64 -23.06 10.02 14.75
N ALA A 65 -22.33 10.96 14.15
CA ALA A 65 -22.29 11.09 12.69
C ALA A 65 -21.73 9.83 12.01
N GLU A 66 -20.70 9.20 12.60
CA GLU A 66 -20.16 7.92 12.13
C GLU A 66 -21.18 6.78 12.26
N ALA A 67 -21.89 6.69 13.39
CA ALA A 67 -22.95 5.69 13.57
C ALA A 67 -24.07 5.87 12.54
N ASP A 68 -24.55 7.09 12.32
CA ASP A 68 -25.58 7.41 11.32
C ASP A 68 -25.11 7.02 9.90
N ALA A 69 -23.84 7.27 9.57
CA ALA A 69 -23.26 6.88 8.28
C ALA A 69 -23.18 5.35 8.12
N LEU A 70 -22.80 4.62 9.16
CA LEU A 70 -22.77 3.16 9.16
C LEU A 70 -24.18 2.56 9.06
N GLU A 71 -25.17 3.15 9.72
CA GLU A 71 -26.57 2.75 9.58
C GLU A 71 -27.08 2.92 8.16
N GLU A 72 -26.72 4.03 7.49
CA GLU A 72 -27.07 4.26 6.09
C GLU A 72 -26.42 3.24 5.15
N GLN A 73 -25.16 2.89 5.40
CA GLN A 73 -24.47 1.82 4.67
C GLN A 73 -25.16 0.47 4.86
N LEU A 74 -25.58 0.14 6.09
CA LEU A 74 -26.31 -1.08 6.39
C LEU A 74 -27.63 -1.09 5.60
N LYS A 75 -28.44 -0.03 5.69
CA LYS A 75 -29.71 0.10 4.96
C LYS A 75 -29.50 -0.11 3.46
N SER A 76 -28.52 0.57 2.85
CA SER A 76 -28.18 0.42 1.44
C SER A 76 -27.77 -1.02 1.10
N SER A 77 -26.98 -1.68 1.96
CA SER A 77 -26.56 -3.07 1.73
C SER A 77 -27.74 -4.05 1.79
N VAL A 78 -28.66 -3.87 2.74
CA VAL A 78 -29.85 -4.69 2.89
C VAL A 78 -30.82 -4.45 1.73
N GLU A 79 -30.98 -3.21 1.28
CA GLU A 79 -31.75 -2.88 0.08
C GLU A 79 -31.16 -3.52 -1.17
N LYS A 80 -29.83 -3.47 -1.34
CA LYS A 80 -29.13 -4.18 -2.43
C LYS A 80 -29.33 -5.69 -2.36
N LEU A 81 -29.25 -6.30 -1.18
CA LEU A 81 -29.52 -7.74 -1.03
C LEU A 81 -30.98 -8.08 -1.34
N ALA A 82 -31.93 -7.24 -0.93
CA ALA A 82 -33.34 -7.43 -1.21
C ALA A 82 -33.65 -7.31 -2.72
N THR A 83 -33.03 -6.34 -3.40
CA THR A 83 -33.16 -6.17 -4.85
C THR A 83 -32.50 -7.31 -5.61
N LEU A 84 -31.27 -7.72 -5.26
CA LEU A 84 -30.62 -8.90 -5.85
C LEU A 84 -31.43 -10.18 -5.63
N ARG A 85 -32.00 -10.36 -4.44
CA ARG A 85 -32.92 -11.47 -4.19
C ARG A 85 -34.11 -11.41 -5.14
N HIS A 86 -34.73 -10.25 -5.29
CA HIS A 86 -35.85 -10.08 -6.20
C HIS A 86 -35.46 -10.36 -7.66
N GLU A 87 -34.29 -9.88 -8.09
CA GLU A 87 -33.73 -10.12 -9.42
C GLU A 87 -33.48 -11.63 -9.65
N LEU A 88 -32.88 -12.35 -8.70
CA LEU A 88 -32.68 -13.80 -8.80
C LEU A 88 -34.01 -14.57 -8.90
N PHE A 89 -35.04 -14.13 -8.18
CA PHE A 89 -36.37 -14.73 -8.32
C PHE A 89 -37.06 -14.37 -9.64
N GLN A 90 -36.75 -13.20 -10.21
CA GLN A 90 -37.26 -12.77 -11.50
C GLN A 90 -36.50 -13.39 -12.67
N THR A 91 -35.21 -13.70 -12.53
CA THR A 91 -34.45 -14.38 -13.58
C THR A 91 -35.07 -15.75 -13.80
N PRO A 92 -35.69 -16.01 -14.95
CA PRO A 92 -36.24 -17.32 -15.22
C PRO A 92 -35.07 -18.29 -15.25
N ALA A 93 -35.11 -19.31 -14.39
CA ALA A 93 -34.16 -20.41 -14.44
C ALA A 93 -34.08 -20.89 -15.89
N THR A 94 -32.87 -21.00 -16.44
CA THR A 94 -32.65 -21.46 -17.81
C THR A 94 -33.15 -22.90 -17.90
N THR A 95 -34.44 -23.05 -18.20
CA THR A 95 -35.00 -24.34 -18.54
C THR A 95 -34.38 -24.70 -19.87
N VAL A 96 -33.55 -25.75 -19.86
CA VAL A 96 -33.08 -26.36 -21.10
C VAL A 96 -34.34 -26.68 -21.88
N SER A 97 -34.56 -25.93 -22.98
CA SER A 97 -35.75 -26.12 -23.81
C SER A 97 -35.84 -27.60 -24.14
N GLN A 98 -36.99 -28.22 -23.93
CA GLN A 98 -37.22 -29.62 -24.27
C GLN A 98 -37.01 -29.90 -25.79
N ALA A 99 -36.88 -28.84 -26.60
CA ALA A 99 -36.42 -28.89 -27.98
C ALA A 99 -34.87 -28.94 -28.12
N SER A 100 -34.12 -29.24 -27.06
CA SER A 100 -32.68 -29.53 -27.17
C SER A 100 -32.49 -30.79 -28.00
N ARG A 101 -31.89 -30.66 -29.19
CA ARG A 101 -31.49 -31.80 -30.00
C ARG A 101 -30.49 -32.64 -29.21
N ALA A 102 -30.83 -33.89 -28.94
CA ALA A 102 -29.86 -34.84 -28.37
C ALA A 102 -28.72 -35.02 -29.37
N VAL A 103 -27.50 -34.61 -28.97
CA VAL A 103 -26.30 -34.76 -29.78
C VAL A 103 -25.62 -36.08 -29.38
N PRO A 104 -25.38 -37.02 -30.30
CA PRO A 104 -24.70 -38.27 -29.98
C PRO A 104 -23.23 -38.02 -29.61
N PHE A 105 -22.70 -38.88 -28.75
CA PHE A 105 -21.34 -38.74 -28.21
C PHE A 105 -20.25 -38.75 -29.29
N ASP A 106 -20.41 -39.56 -30.33
CA ASP A 106 -19.44 -39.67 -31.42
C ASP A 106 -19.31 -38.38 -32.23
N GLU A 107 -20.44 -37.69 -32.49
CA GLU A 107 -20.45 -36.38 -33.17
C GLU A 107 -19.75 -35.32 -32.31
N LEU A 108 -19.94 -35.36 -30.98
CA LEU A 108 -19.26 -34.45 -30.04
C LEU A 108 -17.75 -34.68 -30.02
N LEU A 109 -17.29 -35.93 -29.96
CA LEU A 109 -15.87 -36.26 -29.99
C LEU A 109 -15.22 -35.90 -31.32
N GLN A 110 -15.89 -36.17 -32.43
CA GLN A 110 -15.38 -35.80 -33.75
C GLN A 110 -15.29 -34.28 -33.89
N TYR A 111 -16.29 -33.53 -33.44
CA TYR A 111 -16.25 -32.07 -33.45
C TYR A 111 -15.16 -31.51 -32.52
N ALA A 112 -15.02 -32.06 -31.31
CA ALA A 112 -13.99 -31.66 -30.35
C ALA A 112 -12.57 -31.90 -30.88
N THR A 113 -12.32 -33.03 -31.55
CA THR A 113 -11.01 -33.33 -32.16
C THR A 113 -10.67 -32.42 -33.34
N HIS A 114 -11.67 -31.91 -34.07
CA HIS A 114 -11.45 -30.96 -35.15
C HIS A 114 -11.10 -29.57 -34.62
N ILE A 115 -11.72 -29.16 -33.51
CA ILE A 115 -11.57 -27.82 -32.96
C ILE A 115 -10.39 -27.71 -32.00
N SER A 116 -9.97 -28.80 -31.35
CA SER A 116 -8.77 -28.83 -30.49
C SER A 116 -7.50 -28.38 -31.22
N LYS A 117 -7.43 -28.55 -32.53
CA LYS A 117 -6.32 -28.08 -33.37
C LYS A 117 -6.24 -26.56 -33.49
N TYR A 118 -7.36 -25.85 -33.28
CA TYR A 118 -7.49 -24.41 -33.50
C TYR A 118 -7.79 -23.63 -32.21
N THR A 119 -8.21 -24.29 -31.13
CA THR A 119 -8.48 -23.64 -29.84
C THR A 119 -7.26 -23.44 -28.96
N VAL A 120 -6.13 -24.06 -29.29
CA VAL A 120 -4.86 -23.83 -28.57
C VAL A 120 -4.10 -22.69 -29.25
N PRO A 121 -3.83 -21.57 -28.55
CA PRO A 121 -3.03 -20.48 -29.09
C PRO A 121 -1.64 -20.98 -29.51
N PRO A 122 -1.10 -20.54 -30.66
CA PRO A 122 0.14 -21.04 -31.23
C PRO A 122 1.39 -20.80 -30.35
N THR A 123 1.29 -20.05 -29.26
CA THR A 123 2.36 -19.84 -28.27
C THR A 123 2.57 -21.01 -27.32
N TYR A 124 1.66 -21.99 -27.27
CA TYR A 124 1.70 -23.12 -26.33
C TYR A 124 2.02 -24.47 -26.97
N ARG A 125 2.27 -24.52 -28.29
CA ARG A 125 2.86 -25.71 -28.90
C ARG A 125 4.38 -25.61 -28.76
N GLU A 126 4.99 -26.54 -28.05
CA GLU A 126 6.43 -26.78 -28.16
C GLU A 126 6.76 -26.99 -29.64
N ARG A 127 7.72 -26.19 -30.16
CA ARG A 127 8.23 -26.36 -31.51
C ARG A 127 8.98 -27.69 -31.52
N VAL A 128 8.34 -28.72 -32.06
CA VAL A 128 9.00 -30.00 -32.36
C VAL A 128 10.28 -29.68 -33.14
N PRO A 129 11.47 -30.06 -32.65
CA PRO A 129 12.70 -29.84 -33.40
C PRO A 129 12.63 -30.70 -34.67
N GLU A 130 12.72 -30.06 -35.84
CA GLU A 130 12.97 -30.79 -37.08
C GLU A 130 14.32 -31.49 -36.93
N ALA A 131 14.28 -32.82 -36.95
CA ALA A 131 15.48 -33.64 -37.04
C ALA A 131 16.25 -33.22 -38.29
N THR A 132 17.49 -32.79 -38.06
CA THR A 132 18.45 -32.46 -39.11
C THR A 132 18.82 -33.74 -39.86
N GLU A 133 18.18 -33.98 -41.01
CA GLU A 133 18.69 -34.88 -42.03
C GLU A 133 19.01 -34.06 -43.30
N ASP A 134 20.31 -34.05 -43.60
CA ASP A 134 20.95 -33.92 -44.91
C ASP A 134 20.61 -32.72 -45.81
N LYS A 135 21.46 -31.69 -45.71
CA LYS A 135 21.72 -30.77 -46.82
C LYS A 135 22.62 -31.44 -47.85
N ASP A 136 22.07 -31.77 -49.03
CA ASP A 136 22.76 -31.41 -50.27
C ASP A 136 21.83 -31.24 -51.48
N SER A 137 22.08 -30.16 -52.22
CA SER A 137 21.61 -29.80 -53.58
C SER A 137 20.17 -29.29 -53.86
N LEU A 138 20.08 -27.95 -53.87
CA LEU A 138 19.57 -27.08 -54.96
C LEU A 138 18.12 -27.23 -55.50
N LYS A 139 17.25 -26.26 -55.18
CA LYS A 139 16.82 -25.19 -56.13
C LYS A 139 15.88 -24.16 -55.49
N GLU A 140 16.26 -22.89 -55.65
CA GLU A 140 15.45 -21.69 -55.90
C GLU A 140 14.04 -21.60 -55.29
N ASP A 141 13.84 -20.68 -54.33
CA ASP A 141 13.06 -19.47 -54.64
C ASP A 141 13.26 -18.36 -53.58
N ALA A 142 13.45 -17.14 -54.07
CA ALA A 142 13.55 -15.93 -53.28
C ALA A 142 12.16 -15.31 -53.13
N GLY A 143 11.68 -15.13 -51.89
CA GLY A 143 10.38 -14.49 -51.63
C GLY A 143 10.16 -14.18 -50.16
N SER A 144 10.77 -13.09 -49.70
CA SER A 144 10.63 -12.54 -48.36
C SER A 144 9.23 -11.96 -48.11
N SER A 145 8.81 -12.04 -46.84
CA SER A 145 7.92 -11.11 -46.14
C SER A 145 6.41 -11.16 -46.41
N ALA A 146 5.66 -11.66 -45.42
CA ALA A 146 4.46 -10.99 -44.95
C ALA A 146 4.04 -11.55 -43.58
N ALA A 147 4.40 -10.84 -42.52
CA ALA A 147 3.62 -10.86 -41.29
C ALA A 147 2.32 -10.08 -41.53
N PRO A 148 1.13 -10.64 -41.28
CA PRO A 148 -0.02 -9.82 -40.96
C PRO A 148 -0.06 -9.62 -39.45
N THR A 149 0.45 -8.46 -39.05
CA THR A 149 -0.02 -7.77 -37.85
C THR A 149 -1.50 -7.46 -38.05
N ASN A 150 -2.35 -7.97 -37.17
CA ASN A 150 -3.64 -7.37 -36.90
C ASN A 150 -4.02 -7.68 -35.45
N GLY A 151 -3.73 -6.71 -34.59
CA GLY A 151 -4.31 -6.66 -33.26
C GLY A 151 -5.79 -6.32 -33.37
N LEU A 152 -6.62 -7.01 -32.59
CA LEU A 152 -7.83 -6.47 -31.99
C LEU A 152 -8.31 -7.44 -30.90
N ASN A 153 -8.46 -6.90 -29.69
CA ASN A 153 -9.31 -7.41 -28.61
C ASN A 153 -8.86 -8.65 -27.81
N THR A 154 -8.07 -8.40 -26.77
CA THR A 154 -8.37 -8.96 -25.46
C THR A 154 -9.70 -8.41 -24.95
N PRO A 155 -10.64 -9.27 -24.54
CA PRO A 155 -11.32 -9.07 -23.27
C PRO A 155 -10.98 -10.20 -22.33
N ALA A 156 -10.40 -9.81 -21.21
CA ALA A 156 -10.26 -10.61 -20.01
C ALA A 156 -11.63 -11.02 -19.47
N LEU A 157 -11.78 -12.32 -19.16
CA LEU A 157 -12.61 -12.87 -18.10
C LEU A 157 -11.75 -14.03 -17.56
N ALA A 158 -11.15 -14.01 -16.37
CA ALA A 158 -11.71 -13.82 -15.03
C ALA A 158 -12.99 -14.63 -14.76
N PRO A 159 -13.04 -15.38 -13.66
CA PRO A 159 -13.77 -16.64 -13.55
C PRO A 159 -15.01 -16.53 -12.65
N GLU A 160 -16.00 -17.36 -12.91
CA GLU A 160 -17.12 -17.63 -12.00
C GLU A 160 -17.38 -19.14 -12.13
N ALA A 161 -16.89 -19.97 -11.21
CA ALA A 161 -17.40 -20.25 -9.85
C ALA A 161 -18.60 -21.20 -9.85
N ALA A 162 -18.71 -21.91 -8.71
CA ALA A 162 -19.75 -22.83 -8.28
C ALA A 162 -19.57 -24.30 -8.74
N GLU A 163 -19.77 -25.31 -7.90
CA GLU A 163 -19.83 -25.50 -6.45
C GLU A 163 -20.03 -27.03 -6.28
N ALA A 164 -19.50 -27.61 -5.20
CA ALA A 164 -19.65 -29.03 -4.85
C ALA A 164 -21.00 -29.27 -4.10
N PRO A 165 -21.24 -30.39 -3.36
CA PRO A 165 -21.01 -31.84 -3.51
C PRO A 165 -22.37 -32.62 -3.37
N PRO A 166 -22.44 -33.96 -3.16
CA PRO A 166 -22.43 -34.45 -1.77
C PRO A 166 -21.85 -35.88 -1.52
N GLU A 167 -21.42 -36.03 -0.26
CA GLU A 167 -21.46 -37.21 0.63
C GLU A 167 -20.60 -38.47 0.38
N GLU A 168 -19.55 -38.54 1.20
CA GLU A 168 -19.16 -39.64 2.12
C GLU A 168 -19.53 -41.10 1.78
N ALA A 169 -18.50 -41.85 1.38
CA ALA A 169 -18.23 -43.19 1.91
C ALA A 169 -16.71 -43.34 2.15
N THR A 170 -16.32 -43.50 3.42
CA THR A 170 -14.96 -43.86 3.85
C THR A 170 -14.69 -45.38 3.70
N PRO A 171 -13.48 -45.89 4.01
CA PRO A 171 -12.32 -46.22 3.16
C PRO A 171 -12.15 -47.78 3.15
N PRO A 172 -10.97 -48.46 3.06
CA PRO A 172 -9.58 -48.07 2.75
C PRO A 172 -8.82 -49.03 1.80
N GLY A 173 -7.63 -48.58 1.36
CA GLY A 173 -6.40 -49.39 1.33
C GLY A 173 -6.23 -50.49 0.28
N ASN A 174 -5.36 -50.23 -0.71
CA ASN A 174 -4.11 -50.95 -1.02
C ASN A 174 -3.80 -50.94 -2.52
N ASP A 175 -2.55 -50.54 -2.81
CA ASP A 175 -1.63 -51.15 -3.78
C ASP A 175 -2.17 -51.37 -5.20
N GLY A 176 -2.04 -50.31 -6.01
CA GLY A 176 -2.24 -50.35 -7.45
C GLY A 176 -0.91 -50.47 -8.20
N GLU A 177 -0.54 -51.72 -8.44
CA GLU A 177 0.49 -52.18 -9.35
C GLU A 177 0.32 -51.62 -10.79
N ALA A 178 1.46 -51.56 -11.48
CA ALA A 178 1.71 -50.98 -12.79
C ALA A 178 0.62 -51.18 -13.85
N THR A 179 0.24 -50.07 -14.51
CA THR A 179 -0.22 -50.09 -15.90
C THR A 179 0.76 -49.32 -16.77
N ASN A 180 1.53 -50.08 -17.55
CA ASN A 180 2.45 -49.61 -18.57
C ASN A 180 1.66 -49.04 -19.77
N GLY A 181 1.89 -47.77 -20.07
CA GLY A 181 1.69 -47.14 -21.38
C GLY A 181 2.97 -46.33 -21.70
N PRO A 182 3.34 -46.14 -22.98
CA PRO A 182 4.69 -45.70 -23.34
C PRO A 182 4.96 -44.31 -22.76
N ALA A 183 5.93 -44.24 -21.86
CA ALA A 183 6.47 -42.99 -21.38
C ALA A 183 6.97 -42.24 -22.62
N ALA A 184 6.49 -41.00 -22.81
CA ALA A 184 7.19 -40.06 -23.66
C ALA A 184 8.64 -40.04 -23.17
N GLU A 185 9.58 -40.32 -24.06
CA GLU A 185 11.01 -40.33 -23.74
C GLU A 185 11.38 -38.94 -23.20
N ILE A 186 11.41 -38.81 -21.88
CA ILE A 186 11.86 -37.61 -21.20
C ILE A 186 13.31 -37.47 -21.62
N THR A 187 13.62 -36.42 -22.36
CA THR A 187 15.00 -36.14 -22.76
C THR A 187 15.84 -35.91 -21.49
N ALA A 188 17.14 -36.24 -21.53
CA ALA A 188 18.00 -36.09 -20.36
C ALA A 188 17.99 -34.65 -19.80
N GLU A 189 17.77 -33.67 -20.67
CA GLU A 189 17.63 -32.24 -20.33
C GLU A 189 16.33 -31.95 -19.56
N GLU A 190 15.22 -32.59 -19.92
CA GLU A 190 13.92 -32.46 -19.23
C GLU A 190 13.94 -33.15 -17.86
N GLU A 191 14.63 -34.28 -17.72
CA GLU A 191 14.83 -34.92 -16.42
C GLU A 191 15.65 -34.04 -15.47
N GLU A 192 16.70 -33.40 -15.99
CA GLU A 192 17.48 -32.43 -15.22
C GLU A 192 16.66 -31.20 -14.83
N TRP A 193 15.80 -30.71 -15.74
CA TRP A 193 14.90 -29.60 -15.46
C TRP A 193 13.85 -29.97 -14.41
N LEU A 194 13.24 -31.16 -14.50
CA LEU A 194 12.29 -31.68 -13.51
C LEU A 194 12.94 -31.92 -12.15
N LYS A 195 14.19 -32.40 -12.11
CA LYS A 195 14.97 -32.52 -10.87
C LYS A 195 15.23 -31.14 -10.26
N LYS A 196 15.74 -30.19 -11.04
CA LYS A 196 15.94 -28.79 -10.59
C LYS A 196 14.65 -28.15 -10.10
N LEU A 197 13.52 -28.41 -10.76
CA LEU A 197 12.21 -27.87 -10.35
C LEU A 197 11.74 -28.48 -9.02
N LYS A 198 11.86 -29.80 -8.85
CA LYS A 198 11.54 -30.50 -7.60
C LYS A 198 12.47 -30.08 -6.46
N ASP A 199 13.75 -29.89 -6.74
CA ASP A 199 14.76 -29.43 -5.78
C ASP A 199 14.52 -27.96 -5.40
N SER A 200 14.04 -27.14 -6.33
CA SER A 200 13.74 -25.73 -6.09
C SER A 200 12.50 -25.51 -5.22
N GLN A 201 11.67 -26.54 -4.99
CA GLN A 201 10.43 -26.45 -4.20
C GLN A 201 9.55 -25.23 -4.56
N ILE A 202 9.61 -24.77 -5.82
CA ILE A 202 8.79 -23.65 -6.29
C ILE A 202 7.40 -24.21 -6.55
N ALA A 203 6.56 -24.19 -5.52
CA ALA A 203 5.15 -24.49 -5.67
C ALA A 203 4.53 -23.47 -6.65
N TRP A 204 3.98 -23.99 -7.74
CA TRP A 204 3.25 -23.18 -8.70
C TRP A 204 1.93 -22.73 -8.05
N TYR A 205 1.81 -21.41 -7.85
CA TYR A 205 0.56 -20.77 -7.43
C TYR A 205 0.05 -19.92 -8.59
N PRO A 206 -1.26 -19.91 -8.85
CA PRO A 206 -1.83 -19.14 -9.96
C PRO A 206 -1.83 -17.62 -9.73
N TRP A 207 -1.35 -17.16 -8.57
CA TRP A 207 -1.10 -15.75 -8.24
C TRP A 207 0.35 -15.56 -7.77
N PRO A 208 0.94 -14.35 -7.92
CA PRO A 208 2.28 -14.05 -7.42
C PRO A 208 2.42 -14.34 -5.91
N SER A 209 3.58 -14.84 -5.49
CA SER A 209 3.85 -15.08 -4.07
C SER A 209 3.85 -13.76 -3.29
N ASN A 210 3.54 -13.82 -1.99
CA ASN A 210 3.50 -12.64 -1.11
C ASN A 210 4.82 -11.87 -1.13
N ASP A 211 5.96 -12.59 -1.22
CA ASP A 211 7.28 -11.95 -1.32
C ASP A 211 7.45 -11.15 -2.61
N LYS A 212 6.92 -11.64 -3.75
CA LYS A 212 6.91 -10.89 -5.01
C LYS A 212 5.99 -9.66 -4.93
N ILE A 213 4.87 -9.77 -4.22
CA ILE A 213 3.94 -8.64 -4.01
C ILE A 213 4.61 -7.57 -3.14
N ARG A 214 5.29 -7.97 -2.07
CA ARG A 214 6.04 -7.08 -1.17
C ARG A 214 7.24 -6.42 -1.83
N ALA A 215 7.89 -7.10 -2.78
CA ALA A 215 8.97 -6.52 -3.57
C ALA A 215 8.49 -5.51 -4.62
N GLY A 216 7.19 -5.49 -4.93
CA GLY A 216 6.62 -4.61 -5.96
C GLY A 216 6.53 -3.15 -5.55
N ASN A 217 6.56 -2.25 -6.54
CA ASN A 217 6.46 -0.80 -6.34
C ASN A 217 5.18 -0.37 -5.60
N LEU A 218 4.08 -1.09 -5.81
CA LEU A 218 2.80 -0.78 -5.16
C LEU A 218 2.88 -0.94 -3.64
N TYR A 219 3.54 -2.00 -3.16
CA TYR A 219 3.74 -2.21 -1.73
C TYR A 219 4.64 -1.12 -1.14
N LYS A 220 5.68 -0.70 -1.88
CA LYS A 220 6.55 0.43 -1.45
C LYS A 220 5.77 1.72 -1.28
N LEU A 221 4.91 2.08 -2.24
CA LEU A 221 4.07 3.27 -2.15
C LEU A 221 3.14 3.22 -0.93
N GLN A 222 2.52 2.07 -0.68
CA GLN A 222 1.70 1.87 0.51
C GLN A 222 2.52 2.03 1.80
N TYR A 223 3.69 1.41 1.87
CA TYR A 223 4.57 1.47 3.04
C TYR A 223 5.00 2.91 3.38
N TYR A 224 5.39 3.71 2.40
CA TYR A 224 5.77 5.12 2.64
C TYR A 224 4.56 6.01 2.95
N ARG A 225 3.38 5.70 2.38
CA ARG A 225 2.12 6.37 2.74
C ARG A 225 1.74 6.12 4.20
N GLU A 226 1.87 4.88 4.67
CA GLU A 226 1.61 4.50 6.07
C GLU A 226 2.59 5.17 7.04
N LYS A 227 3.81 5.47 6.59
CA LYS A 227 4.80 6.26 7.33
C LYS A 227 4.58 7.78 7.24
N HIS A 228 3.46 8.24 6.68
CA HIS A 228 3.10 9.65 6.52
C HIS A 228 4.07 10.47 5.65
N TYR A 229 4.76 9.84 4.70
CA TYR A 229 5.49 10.58 3.66
C TYR A 229 4.51 11.03 2.56
N ASN A 230 4.69 12.25 2.04
CA ASN A 230 3.92 12.77 0.91
C ASN A 230 4.45 12.19 -0.40
N LEU A 231 3.68 11.33 -1.07
CA LEU A 231 4.11 10.59 -2.28
C LEU A 231 4.42 11.49 -3.47
N ASP A 232 3.83 12.69 -3.55
CA ASP A 232 4.01 13.61 -4.68
C ASP A 232 5.34 14.38 -4.61
N GLU A 233 5.88 14.57 -3.40
CA GLU A 233 7.14 15.30 -3.16
C GLU A 233 8.31 14.35 -2.84
N PHE A 234 8.01 13.13 -2.37
CA PHE A 234 9.01 12.18 -1.89
C PHE A 234 9.52 11.24 -2.99
N ASN A 235 10.81 11.34 -3.33
CA ASN A 235 11.46 10.45 -4.28
C ASN A 235 11.93 9.15 -3.59
N ILE A 236 11.10 8.11 -3.70
CA ILE A 236 11.34 6.79 -3.08
C ILE A 236 12.67 6.15 -3.55
N PRO A 237 12.99 6.05 -4.86
CA PRO A 237 14.26 5.51 -5.32
C PRO A 237 15.51 6.18 -4.72
N ALA A 238 15.55 7.51 -4.70
CA ALA A 238 16.70 8.25 -4.18
C ALA A 238 16.90 8.02 -2.67
N TYR A 239 15.80 7.94 -1.91
CA TYR A 239 15.84 7.64 -0.49
C TYR A 239 16.38 6.22 -0.23
N GLU A 240 15.91 5.21 -0.95
CA GLU A 240 16.39 3.83 -0.80
C GLU A 240 17.89 3.70 -1.16
N GLU A 241 18.38 4.39 -2.18
CA GLU A 241 19.81 4.42 -2.52
C GLU A 241 20.65 5.05 -1.41
N SER A 242 20.18 6.15 -0.81
CA SER A 242 20.88 6.79 0.30
C SER A 242 20.95 5.89 1.55
N GLU A 243 19.86 5.20 1.88
CA GLU A 243 19.81 4.22 2.98
C GLU A 243 20.70 3.02 2.71
N ARG A 244 20.78 2.54 1.46
CA ARG A 244 21.71 1.47 1.08
C ARG A 244 23.16 1.91 1.22
N LEU A 245 23.48 3.14 0.84
CA LEU A 245 24.82 3.69 0.96
C LEU A 245 25.23 3.86 2.43
N LYS A 246 24.28 4.28 3.28
CA LYS A 246 24.48 4.39 4.74
C LYS A 246 24.66 3.04 5.42
N ASN A 247 23.93 2.01 4.97
CA ASN A 247 23.98 0.67 5.54
C ASN A 247 25.10 -0.21 4.93
N MET A 248 25.97 0.34 4.09
CA MET A 248 27.17 -0.35 3.62
C MET A 248 28.25 -0.37 4.73
N PRO A 249 28.84 -1.53 5.05
CA PRO A 249 29.88 -1.63 6.08
C PRO A 249 31.16 -0.94 5.56
N GLY A 250 31.44 0.26 6.07
CA GLY A 250 32.60 1.07 5.69
C GLY A 250 32.38 2.59 5.75
N ALA A 251 31.14 3.07 5.93
CA ALA A 251 30.84 4.52 5.99
C ALA A 251 31.11 5.15 7.38
N GLU A 252 31.24 4.37 8.45
CA GLU A 252 31.38 4.87 9.83
C GLU A 252 32.78 5.47 10.15
N GLU A 253 33.79 5.25 9.31
CA GLU A 253 35.15 5.78 9.55
C GLU A 253 35.31 7.27 9.20
N GLN A 254 34.39 7.86 8.43
CA GLN A 254 34.51 9.25 7.97
C GLN A 254 33.92 10.29 8.93
N GLU A 255 33.00 9.92 9.83
CA GLU A 255 32.41 10.86 10.81
C GLU A 255 33.31 11.12 12.03
N GLN A 256 34.19 10.18 12.41
CA GLN A 256 35.07 10.38 13.59
C GLN A 256 36.22 11.37 13.37
N THR A 257 36.54 11.73 12.13
CA THR A 257 37.69 12.62 11.83
C THR A 257 37.33 14.11 11.96
N GLN A 258 36.05 14.48 12.10
CA GLN A 258 35.62 15.87 12.17
C GLN A 258 35.44 16.43 13.59
N GLU A 259 35.57 15.63 14.65
CA GLU A 259 35.36 16.07 16.05
C GLU A 259 36.63 16.46 16.84
N GLN A 260 37.84 16.40 16.25
CA GLN A 260 39.08 16.80 16.93
C GLN A 260 39.71 18.06 16.31
N GLU A 261 39.24 19.23 16.73
CA GLU A 261 39.95 20.51 16.61
C GLU A 261 40.37 21.00 18.01
N PRO A 262 41.65 21.35 18.26
CA PRO A 262 42.20 21.49 19.61
C PRO A 262 41.86 22.85 20.29
N GLU A 263 41.51 22.77 21.58
CA GLU A 263 41.30 23.89 22.51
C GLU A 263 42.50 24.87 22.58
N LEU A 264 42.22 26.17 22.51
CA LEU A 264 43.12 27.26 22.93
C LEU A 264 42.54 27.97 24.19
N PRO A 265 43.37 28.30 25.20
CA PRO A 265 42.91 28.81 26.50
C PRO A 265 42.58 30.32 26.52
N PRO A 266 41.83 30.82 27.55
CA PRO A 266 41.06 32.07 27.48
C PRO A 266 41.83 33.33 27.91
N ILE A 267 41.56 34.45 27.24
CA ILE A 267 41.96 35.82 27.65
C ILE A 267 40.73 36.54 28.24
N PRO A 268 40.81 37.20 29.42
CA PRO A 268 39.65 37.77 30.09
C PRO A 268 39.24 39.16 29.58
N ALA A 269 37.92 39.33 29.52
CA ALA A 269 37.05 40.48 29.35
C ALA A 269 37.62 41.92 29.40
N GLN A 270 37.26 42.71 28.38
CA GLN A 270 36.97 44.15 28.53
C GLN A 270 35.80 44.56 27.61
N VAL A 271 34.92 45.39 28.16
CA VAL A 271 33.63 45.90 27.63
C VAL A 271 33.85 47.06 26.65
N PRO A 272 33.03 47.22 25.59
CA PRO A 272 32.32 48.51 25.43
C PRO A 272 30.89 48.41 24.80
N PRO A 273 30.02 49.42 25.02
CA PRO A 273 28.72 49.60 24.33
C PRO A 273 28.85 50.58 23.13
N PRO A 274 27.78 51.05 22.44
CA PRO A 274 26.49 50.46 22.04
C PRO A 274 26.28 50.43 20.49
N THR A 275 25.15 49.85 20.05
CA THR A 275 24.53 49.78 18.69
C THR A 275 24.53 51.11 17.87
N PRO A 276 24.44 51.15 16.51
CA PRO A 276 23.29 50.60 15.73
C PRO A 276 23.51 50.15 14.24
N LEU A 277 22.50 49.40 13.75
CA LEU A 277 21.93 49.31 12.38
C LEU A 277 22.83 49.50 11.13
N SER A 278 22.82 48.49 10.24
CA SER A 278 22.12 48.53 8.93
C SER A 278 22.87 47.81 7.77
N VAL A 279 22.05 47.40 6.79
CA VAL A 279 22.35 47.10 5.38
C VAL A 279 22.81 45.68 5.01
N ARG A 280 21.86 44.95 4.42
CA ARG A 280 22.07 43.86 3.47
C ARG A 280 22.44 44.44 2.10
N PRO A 281 23.47 43.91 1.41
CA PRO A 281 23.49 43.91 -0.05
C PRO A 281 23.49 42.49 -0.63
N SER A 282 23.00 42.42 -1.86
CA SER A 282 22.58 41.26 -2.62
C SER A 282 23.65 40.71 -3.59
N ARG A 283 23.66 39.37 -3.77
CA ARG A 283 23.89 38.56 -5.00
C ARG A 283 25.27 38.66 -5.71
N PRO A 284 25.78 37.57 -6.35
CA PRO A 284 25.28 37.12 -7.66
C PRO A 284 25.17 35.59 -7.87
N LYS A 285 24.56 35.25 -9.01
CA LYS A 285 24.33 33.92 -9.58
C LYS A 285 25.61 33.41 -10.25
N GLU A 286 25.91 32.12 -10.11
CA GLU A 286 26.73 31.34 -11.06
C GLU A 286 25.89 30.10 -11.40
N ALA A 287 25.28 30.02 -12.59
CA ALA A 287 25.85 29.75 -13.92
C ALA A 287 26.25 28.27 -14.06
N PHE A 288 25.36 27.55 -14.73
CA PHE A 288 25.38 26.16 -15.11
C PHE A 288 26.28 26.00 -16.36
N THR A 289 27.32 25.17 -16.32
CA THR A 289 28.09 24.76 -17.52
C THR A 289 28.54 23.31 -17.35
N LEU A 290 27.82 22.36 -17.95
CA LEU A 290 28.28 20.97 -18.10
C LEU A 290 27.76 20.35 -19.40
N PHE A 291 28.04 21.00 -20.53
CA PHE A 291 27.95 20.40 -21.86
C PHE A 291 28.78 21.25 -22.82
N ASP A 292 30.08 20.97 -22.91
CA ASP A 292 30.89 21.26 -24.10
C ASP A 292 32.29 20.65 -23.94
N ASP A 293 32.49 19.37 -24.29
CA ASP A 293 33.79 18.84 -24.76
C ASP A 293 33.67 17.38 -25.27
N MET A 294 33.12 17.16 -26.47
CA MET A 294 33.38 15.92 -27.24
C MET A 294 33.00 16.03 -28.72
N GLU A 295 33.74 16.82 -29.51
CA GLU A 295 33.84 16.65 -30.98
C GLU A 295 35.00 17.49 -31.53
N ASP A 296 36.12 16.84 -31.91
CA ASP A 296 37.01 17.21 -33.04
C ASP A 296 38.27 16.30 -33.07
N ASP A 297 38.21 15.24 -33.88
CA ASP A 297 39.15 14.84 -34.97
C ASP A 297 38.89 13.40 -35.45
#